data_AF-A0A925QAK5-F1
#
_entry.id   AF-A0A925QAK5-F1
#
_cell.length_a   1.000
_cell.length_b   1.000
_cell.length_c   1.000
_cell.angle_alpha   90.00
_cell.angle_beta   90.00
_cell.angle_gamma   90.00
#
_symmetry.space_group_name_H-M   'P 1'
#
loop_
_entity.id
_entity.type
_entity.pdbx_description
1 polymer ?
#
loop_
_entity_poly.entity_id
_entity_poly.type
_entity_poly.pdbx_seq_one_letter_code
_entity_poly.pdbx_strand_id
1 'polypeptide(L)'
;ASRAALPLVLSPAVLAAAVTVEDVGDADSFGKNVTYLGIAQSIGITLTDDCTGTDPLVERCTVQNAAPAFTTVIENDLAVINLPPKATKTLMCFTLTPSIFVDWANFTGSQQMARFNATALISIENPVLADPALVDPATGLPFNGVLEIGLTTWHHLQTMPDNSQEQERSMQTRSCIAGLISRRVLVDDYGLTDAQAKEFFKKAMSVRFGARVTAAMSQYTNYFYGVRLYGD
;
A
#
# COMPACT_ATOMS: atom_id res chain seq x y z
N ALA A 1 -68.45 31.88 9.15
CA ALA A 1 -67.14 31.87 9.83
C ALA A 1 -66.06 31.63 8.77
N SER A 2 -65.25 32.65 8.48
CA SER A 2 -64.20 32.63 7.46
C SER A 2 -62.93 32.02 8.06
N ARG A 3 -62.39 30.95 7.46
CA ARG A 3 -61.08 30.38 7.82
C ARG A 3 -60.01 31.15 7.05
N ALA A 4 -59.30 32.04 7.73
CA ALA A 4 -58.08 32.66 7.22
C ALA A 4 -56.96 31.61 7.16
N ALA A 5 -56.35 31.44 5.98
CA ALA A 5 -55.12 30.68 5.81
C ALA A 5 -53.94 31.59 6.18
N LEU A 6 -53.15 31.19 7.19
CA LEU A 6 -51.84 31.77 7.44
C LEU A 6 -50.84 31.24 6.39
N PRO A 7 -49.99 32.09 5.80
CA PRO A 7 -48.91 31.62 4.96
C PRO A 7 -47.81 31.02 5.86
N LEU A 8 -47.46 29.76 5.58
CA LEU A 8 -46.29 29.12 6.15
C LEU A 8 -45.04 29.81 5.55
N VAL A 9 -44.42 30.70 6.31
CA VAL A 9 -43.14 31.30 5.94
C VAL A 9 -42.08 30.21 6.12
N LEU A 10 -41.68 29.60 5.01
CA LEU A 10 -40.47 28.76 4.93
C LEU A 10 -39.28 29.64 5.32
N SER A 11 -38.72 29.38 6.50
CA SER A 11 -37.40 29.90 6.84
C SER A 11 -36.40 29.36 5.83
N PRO A 12 -35.50 30.19 5.28
CA PRO A 12 -34.44 29.69 4.42
C PRO A 12 -33.58 28.75 5.26
N ALA A 13 -33.50 27.49 4.85
CA ALA A 13 -32.47 26.60 5.35
C ALA A 13 -31.14 27.34 5.18
N VAL A 14 -30.47 27.61 6.30
CA VAL A 14 -29.08 28.06 6.30
C VAL A 14 -28.33 26.97 5.52
N LEU A 15 -27.97 27.27 4.27
CA LEU A 15 -27.06 26.44 3.49
C LEU A 15 -25.78 26.38 4.31
N ALA A 16 -25.58 25.27 5.02
CA ALA A 16 -24.31 24.99 5.67
C ALA A 16 -23.21 25.18 4.60
N ALA A 17 -22.17 25.95 4.94
CA ALA A 17 -21.05 26.15 4.03
C ALA A 17 -20.53 24.77 3.57
N ALA A 18 -20.20 24.65 2.29
CA ALA A 18 -19.58 23.43 1.79
C ALA A 18 -18.26 23.22 2.53
N VAL A 19 -18.03 22.00 2.99
CA VAL A 19 -16.76 21.62 3.65
C VAL A 19 -15.62 21.84 2.68
N THR A 20 -14.58 22.55 3.13
CA THR A 20 -13.45 22.93 2.30
C THR A 20 -12.29 21.96 2.46
N VAL A 21 -11.31 22.08 1.57
CA VAL A 21 -10.04 21.37 1.69
C VAL A 21 -9.34 21.72 3.00
N GLU A 22 -9.39 22.99 3.39
CA GLU A 22 -8.74 23.51 4.60
C GLU A 22 -9.34 22.90 5.86
N ASP A 23 -10.62 22.51 5.81
CA ASP A 23 -11.32 21.91 6.94
C ASP A 23 -10.94 20.43 7.16
N VAL A 24 -10.77 19.65 6.08
CA VAL A 24 -10.71 18.17 6.18
C VAL A 24 -9.64 17.49 5.32
N GLY A 25 -8.81 18.26 4.60
CA GLY A 25 -7.76 17.77 3.70
C GLY A 25 -8.28 17.26 2.34
N ASP A 26 -9.26 16.34 2.36
CA ASP A 26 -9.92 15.81 1.17
C ASP A 26 -11.44 16.01 1.24
N ALA A 27 -11.90 17.19 0.83
CA ALA A 27 -13.31 17.57 0.81
C ALA A 27 -14.17 16.65 -0.09
N ASP A 28 -13.58 16.03 -1.13
CA ASP A 28 -14.30 15.14 -2.03
C ASP A 28 -14.73 13.84 -1.32
N SER A 29 -13.98 13.40 -0.31
CA SER A 29 -14.28 12.20 0.48
C SER A 29 -15.29 12.44 1.62
N PHE A 30 -15.48 13.70 2.03
CA PHE A 30 -16.23 14.03 3.23
C PHE A 30 -17.71 13.65 3.13
N GLY A 31 -18.23 13.01 4.18
CA GLY A 31 -19.64 12.61 4.27
C GLY A 31 -20.01 11.39 3.41
N LYS A 32 -19.04 10.71 2.78
CA LYS A 32 -19.29 9.49 2.01
C LYS A 32 -19.27 8.24 2.89
N ASN A 33 -19.98 7.21 2.42
CA ASN A 33 -20.04 5.92 3.10
C ASN A 33 -18.82 5.07 2.75
N VAL A 34 -18.15 4.53 3.76
CA VAL A 34 -17.03 3.61 3.55
C VAL A 34 -17.54 2.27 3.02
N THR A 35 -16.94 1.80 1.93
CA THR A 35 -17.19 0.50 1.30
C THR A 35 -15.99 -0.41 1.48
N TYR A 36 -16.20 -1.64 1.92
CA TYR A 36 -15.14 -2.65 1.98
C TYR A 36 -14.90 -3.25 0.59
N LEU A 37 -13.70 -3.05 0.04
CA LEU A 37 -13.37 -3.44 -1.33
C LEU A 37 -12.77 -4.85 -1.42
N GLY A 38 -12.22 -5.37 -0.31
CA GLY A 38 -11.72 -6.73 -0.25
C GLY A 38 -10.54 -6.91 0.71
N ILE A 39 -10.08 -8.16 0.78
CA ILE A 39 -8.89 -8.57 1.51
C ILE A 39 -8.01 -9.42 0.60
N ALA A 40 -6.71 -9.29 0.77
CA ALA A 40 -5.73 -10.19 0.22
C ALA A 40 -4.63 -10.46 1.25
N GLN A 41 -3.91 -11.55 1.07
CA GLN A 41 -2.70 -11.88 1.80
C GLN A 41 -1.62 -12.18 0.78
N SER A 42 -0.45 -11.58 0.94
CA SER A 42 0.70 -11.89 0.10
C SER A 42 1.14 -13.34 0.32
N ILE A 43 1.62 -13.99 -0.73
CA ILE A 43 2.51 -15.15 -0.59
C ILE A 43 3.69 -14.74 0.30
N GLY A 44 4.17 -15.66 1.14
CA GLY A 44 5.29 -15.39 2.03
C GLY A 44 6.62 -15.35 1.29
N ILE A 45 7.49 -14.44 1.68
CA ILE A 45 8.89 -14.39 1.25
C ILE A 45 9.73 -15.00 2.36
N THR A 46 10.55 -15.97 2.00
CA THR A 46 11.50 -16.62 2.89
C THR A 46 12.92 -16.36 2.40
N LEU A 47 13.79 -15.83 3.28
CA LEU A 47 15.23 -15.82 3.05
C LEU A 47 15.87 -16.86 3.99
N THR A 48 16.67 -17.75 3.44
CA THR A 48 17.30 -18.87 4.16
C THR A 48 18.56 -19.33 3.41
N ASP A 49 19.35 -20.23 4.00
CA ASP A 49 20.56 -20.78 3.37
C ASP A 49 20.27 -21.88 2.32
N ASP A 50 19.07 -22.47 2.32
CA ASP A 50 18.65 -23.50 1.37
C ASP A 50 17.16 -23.40 1.04
N CYS A 51 16.85 -23.37 -0.26
CA CYS A 51 15.49 -23.37 -0.81
C CYS A 51 15.10 -24.72 -1.44
N THR A 52 15.86 -25.78 -1.22
CA THR A 52 15.57 -27.10 -1.77
C THR A 52 14.24 -27.63 -1.22
N GLY A 53 13.30 -27.95 -2.12
CA GLY A 53 12.00 -28.51 -1.75
C GLY A 53 10.91 -27.50 -1.42
N THR A 54 11.17 -26.19 -1.56
CA THR A 54 10.14 -25.16 -1.36
C THR A 54 9.15 -25.12 -2.52
N ASP A 55 7.85 -25.01 -2.22
CA ASP A 55 6.80 -24.86 -3.23
C ASP A 55 6.61 -23.37 -3.59
N PRO A 56 6.92 -22.95 -4.83
CA PRO A 56 6.74 -21.57 -5.26
C PRO A 56 5.27 -21.11 -5.30
N LEU A 57 4.29 -21.98 -5.10
CA LEU A 57 2.89 -21.55 -4.95
C LEU A 57 2.54 -21.18 -3.50
N VAL A 58 3.35 -21.60 -2.54
CA VAL A 58 3.13 -21.40 -1.10
C VAL A 58 4.07 -20.34 -0.54
N GLU A 59 5.30 -20.27 -1.03
CA GLU A 59 6.29 -19.27 -0.61
C GLU A 59 7.23 -18.86 -1.75
N ARG A 60 7.84 -17.68 -1.62
CA ARG A 60 8.95 -17.20 -2.44
C ARG A 60 10.23 -17.35 -1.63
N CYS A 61 10.96 -18.43 -1.87
CA CYS A 61 12.23 -18.67 -1.20
C CYS A 61 13.39 -18.06 -1.99
N THR A 62 14.29 -17.37 -1.31
CA THR A 62 15.55 -16.87 -1.86
C THR A 62 16.71 -17.28 -0.96
N VAL A 63 17.75 -17.86 -1.57
CA VAL A 63 18.99 -18.20 -0.86
C VAL A 63 19.73 -16.93 -0.47
N GLN A 64 20.14 -16.84 0.79
CA GLN A 64 20.84 -15.68 1.32
C GLN A 64 22.28 -15.61 0.83
N ASN A 65 22.75 -14.39 0.62
CA ASN A 65 24.17 -14.12 0.48
C ASN A 65 24.87 -14.37 1.82
N ALA A 66 26.07 -14.95 1.77
CA ALA A 66 26.85 -15.22 2.96
C ALA A 66 27.06 -13.95 3.81
N ALA A 67 26.81 -14.05 5.12
CA ALA A 67 27.01 -12.94 6.05
C ALA A 67 28.46 -12.41 5.96
N PRO A 68 28.68 -11.08 5.99
CA PRO A 68 27.71 -10.03 6.31
C PRO A 68 27.02 -9.39 5.09
N ALA A 69 27.08 -10.01 3.91
CA ALA A 69 26.53 -9.41 2.69
C ALA A 69 25.00 -9.26 2.76
N PHE A 70 24.48 -8.19 2.13
CA PHE A 70 23.05 -7.97 2.00
C PHE A 70 22.45 -8.95 0.99
N THR A 71 21.31 -9.53 1.33
CA THR A 71 20.39 -10.18 0.39
C THR A 71 19.24 -9.23 0.14
N THR A 72 18.99 -8.87 -1.12
CA THR A 72 17.82 -8.08 -1.52
C THR A 72 17.01 -8.86 -2.53
N VAL A 73 15.71 -9.00 -2.25
CA VAL A 73 14.74 -9.62 -3.15
C VAL A 73 13.63 -8.63 -3.47
N ILE A 74 13.16 -8.68 -4.70
CA ILE A 74 11.97 -7.95 -5.17
C ILE A 74 11.04 -9.00 -5.78
N GLU A 75 9.89 -9.18 -5.15
CA GLU A 75 8.84 -10.06 -5.63
C GLU A 75 7.63 -9.22 -6.03
N ASN A 76 7.08 -9.51 -7.20
CA ASN A 76 5.83 -8.91 -7.66
C ASN A 76 4.70 -9.95 -7.61
N ASP A 77 3.46 -9.50 -7.72
CA ASP A 77 2.30 -10.38 -7.88
C ASP A 77 2.14 -11.45 -6.78
N LEU A 78 2.51 -11.10 -5.55
CA LEU A 78 2.31 -11.94 -4.36
C LEU A 78 0.84 -12.05 -3.97
N ALA A 79 0.03 -11.07 -4.36
CA ALA A 79 -1.43 -11.13 -4.30
C ALA A 79 -2.07 -10.13 -5.28
N VAL A 80 -3.34 -10.35 -5.61
CA VAL A 80 -4.10 -9.49 -6.52
C VAL A 80 -5.52 -9.28 -6.00
N ILE A 81 -6.01 -8.05 -6.07
CA ILE A 81 -7.44 -7.71 -5.91
C ILE A 81 -7.92 -7.08 -7.21
N ASN A 82 -8.91 -7.70 -7.86
CA ASN A 82 -9.56 -7.16 -9.04
C ASN A 82 -10.81 -6.39 -8.62
N LEU A 83 -10.86 -5.09 -8.92
CA LEU A 83 -11.97 -4.22 -8.59
C LEU A 83 -12.86 -4.00 -9.83
N PRO A 84 -14.18 -4.20 -9.72
CA PRO A 84 -15.09 -3.88 -10.80
C PRO A 84 -15.14 -2.36 -11.06
N PRO A 85 -15.70 -1.93 -12.22
CA PRO A 85 -15.96 -0.52 -12.48
C PRO A 85 -16.74 0.12 -11.33
N LYS A 86 -16.35 1.32 -10.90
CA LYS A 86 -17.03 2.10 -9.84
C LYS A 86 -17.07 1.40 -8.48
N ALA A 87 -16.09 0.54 -8.18
CA ALA A 87 -15.94 -0.06 -6.85
C ALA A 87 -15.73 0.99 -5.74
N THR A 88 -15.14 2.13 -6.10
CA THR A 88 -14.98 3.32 -5.25
C THR A 88 -15.14 4.58 -6.11
N LYS A 89 -15.42 5.75 -5.51
CA LYS A 89 -15.76 6.99 -6.23
C LYS A 89 -14.63 8.01 -6.26
N THR A 90 -13.96 8.21 -5.14
CA THR A 90 -12.99 9.30 -4.96
C THR A 90 -11.77 8.93 -4.16
N LEU A 91 -11.85 7.89 -3.32
CA LEU A 91 -10.77 7.50 -2.44
C LEU A 91 -10.66 5.98 -2.37
N MET A 92 -9.45 5.46 -2.41
CA MET A 92 -9.15 4.11 -1.94
C MET A 92 -8.16 4.21 -0.80
N CYS A 93 -8.44 3.54 0.32
CA CYS A 93 -7.60 3.47 1.52
C CYS A 93 -7.23 2.00 1.80
N PHE A 94 -6.19 1.79 2.62
CA PHE A 94 -5.74 0.47 3.01
C PHE A 94 -5.62 0.32 4.54
N THR A 95 -5.73 -0.91 5.00
CA THR A 95 -5.12 -1.37 6.25
C THR A 95 -4.18 -2.50 5.92
N LEU A 96 -2.92 -2.38 6.31
CA LEU A 96 -1.85 -3.31 5.99
C LEU A 96 -1.18 -3.82 7.27
N THR A 97 -1.11 -5.14 7.42
CA THR A 97 -0.55 -5.83 8.59
C THR A 97 0.57 -6.77 8.14
N PRO A 98 1.85 -6.33 8.15
CA PRO A 98 2.99 -7.22 8.02
C PRO A 98 3.07 -8.19 9.18
N SER A 99 3.46 -9.41 8.86
CA SER A 99 3.96 -10.41 9.78
C SER A 99 5.41 -10.69 9.40
N ILE A 100 6.31 -10.40 10.34
CA ILE A 100 7.74 -10.47 10.11
C ILE A 100 8.37 -11.34 11.18
N PHE A 101 9.25 -12.22 10.75
CA PHE A 101 10.14 -12.98 11.62
C PHE A 101 11.55 -12.89 11.06
N VAL A 102 12.52 -12.59 11.92
CA VAL A 102 13.95 -12.60 11.57
C VAL A 102 14.70 -13.36 12.65
N ASP A 103 15.46 -14.36 12.24
CA ASP A 103 16.46 -15.03 13.07
C ASP A 103 17.82 -14.41 12.74
N TRP A 104 18.23 -13.47 13.58
CA TRP A 104 19.49 -12.75 13.48
C TRP A 104 20.62 -13.62 13.99
N ALA A 105 21.74 -13.67 13.29
CA ALA A 105 22.94 -14.33 13.82
C ALA A 105 24.23 -13.66 13.33
N ASN A 106 25.23 -13.64 14.21
CA ASN A 106 26.57 -13.19 13.90
C ASN A 106 27.63 -14.17 14.42
N PHE A 107 28.27 -14.86 13.48
CA PHE A 107 29.40 -15.77 13.73
C PHE A 107 30.61 -15.40 12.85
N THR A 108 30.76 -14.12 12.54
CA THR A 108 31.76 -13.63 11.56
C THR A 108 33.14 -13.35 12.18
N GLY A 109 33.32 -13.57 13.48
CA GLY A 109 34.58 -13.30 14.20
C GLY A 109 34.75 -11.83 14.61
N SER A 110 33.74 -10.99 14.42
CA SER A 110 33.73 -9.58 14.82
C SER A 110 32.30 -9.04 14.98
N GLN A 111 32.15 -7.90 15.65
CA GLN A 111 30.87 -7.22 15.77
C GLN A 111 30.35 -6.76 14.39
N GLN A 112 29.06 -6.96 14.12
CA GLN A 112 28.42 -6.57 12.86
C GLN A 112 27.22 -5.65 13.07
N MET A 113 26.81 -4.98 12.01
CA MET A 113 25.53 -4.27 11.94
C MET A 113 24.53 -5.15 11.20
N ALA A 114 23.54 -5.67 11.92
CA ALA A 114 22.40 -6.35 11.34
C ALA A 114 21.38 -5.34 10.82
N ARG A 115 20.71 -5.70 9.72
CA ARG A 115 19.74 -4.81 9.09
C ARG A 115 18.65 -5.60 8.39
N PHE A 116 17.43 -5.10 8.53
CA PHE A 116 16.27 -5.55 7.79
C PHE A 116 15.46 -4.35 7.31
N ASN A 117 15.05 -4.40 6.05
CA ASN A 117 14.10 -3.46 5.48
C ASN A 117 13.09 -4.25 4.65
N ALA A 118 11.81 -4.05 4.92
CA ALA A 118 10.74 -4.51 4.05
C ALA A 118 9.88 -3.34 3.59
N THR A 119 9.43 -3.42 2.35
CA THR A 119 8.52 -2.46 1.70
C THR A 119 7.49 -3.24 0.91
N ALA A 120 6.20 -2.96 1.14
CA ALA A 120 5.14 -3.46 0.27
C ALA A 120 5.12 -2.60 -1.00
N LEU A 121 5.13 -3.26 -2.15
CA LEU A 121 5.00 -2.67 -3.47
C LEU A 121 3.55 -2.85 -3.91
N ILE A 122 2.92 -1.77 -4.36
CA ILE A 122 1.54 -1.78 -4.80
C ILE A 122 1.50 -1.23 -6.22
N SER A 123 0.98 -2.01 -7.15
CA SER A 123 0.79 -1.59 -8.54
C SER A 123 -0.70 -1.54 -8.84
N ILE A 124 -1.18 -0.37 -9.28
CA ILE A 124 -2.58 -0.16 -9.69
C ILE A 124 -2.63 -0.13 -11.21
N GLU A 125 -3.18 -1.18 -11.81
CA GLU A 125 -3.42 -1.25 -13.24
C GLU A 125 -4.76 -0.60 -13.57
N ASN A 126 -4.74 0.47 -14.37
CA ASN A 126 -5.95 1.19 -14.76
C ASN A 126 -5.87 1.64 -16.23
N PRO A 127 -6.90 1.36 -17.06
CA PRO A 127 -6.90 1.76 -18.48
C PRO A 127 -6.75 3.27 -18.72
N VAL A 128 -7.11 4.13 -17.77
CA VAL A 128 -6.90 5.59 -17.90
C VAL A 128 -5.42 5.93 -17.95
N LEU A 129 -4.58 5.20 -17.22
CA LEU A 129 -3.14 5.41 -17.17
C LEU A 129 -2.40 4.91 -18.43
N ALA A 130 -3.10 4.25 -19.36
CA ALA A 130 -2.52 3.75 -20.60
C ALA A 130 -2.37 4.85 -21.67
N ASP A 131 -2.88 6.06 -21.42
CA ASP A 131 -2.66 7.21 -22.28
C ASP A 131 -1.17 7.62 -22.27
N PRO A 132 -0.43 7.54 -23.40
CA PRO A 132 0.98 7.88 -23.44
C PRO A 132 1.27 9.36 -23.17
N ALA A 133 0.25 10.23 -23.22
CA ALA A 133 0.39 11.64 -22.83
C ALA A 133 0.41 11.84 -21.30
N LEU A 134 -0.03 10.85 -20.51
CA LEU A 134 0.06 10.89 -19.05
C LEU A 134 1.45 10.45 -18.62
N VAL A 135 2.24 11.43 -18.18
CA VAL A 135 3.61 11.25 -17.69
C VAL A 135 3.61 11.17 -16.18
N ASP A 136 4.25 10.15 -15.65
CA ASP A 136 4.54 10.03 -14.22
C ASP A 136 5.58 11.10 -13.82
N PRO A 137 5.23 12.05 -12.94
CA PRO A 137 6.14 13.11 -12.55
C PRO A 137 7.35 12.62 -11.76
N ALA A 138 7.30 11.43 -11.14
CA ALA A 138 8.43 10.87 -10.41
C ALA A 138 9.51 10.32 -11.35
N THR A 139 9.13 9.75 -12.49
CA THR A 139 10.05 9.08 -13.43
C THR A 139 10.30 9.87 -14.71
N GLY A 140 9.41 10.81 -15.07
CA GLY A 140 9.42 11.50 -16.35
C GLY A 140 9.04 10.62 -17.55
N LEU A 141 8.51 9.42 -17.30
CA LEU A 141 8.09 8.46 -18.31
C LEU A 141 6.55 8.29 -18.29
N PRO A 142 5.92 7.82 -19.38
CA PRO A 142 4.50 7.50 -19.34
C PRO A 142 4.16 6.45 -18.28
N PHE A 143 2.99 6.57 -17.63
CA PHE A 143 2.52 5.56 -16.66
C PHE A 143 2.34 4.17 -17.28
N ASN A 144 2.10 4.09 -18.60
CA ASN A 144 1.95 2.84 -19.33
C ASN A 144 0.90 1.88 -18.72
N GLY A 145 -0.19 2.44 -18.20
CA GLY A 145 -1.29 1.68 -17.60
C GLY A 145 -1.14 1.35 -16.12
N VAL A 146 0.00 1.68 -15.50
CA VAL A 146 0.32 1.26 -14.13
C VAL A 146 0.76 2.45 -13.29
N LEU A 147 0.27 2.50 -12.05
CA LEU A 147 0.76 3.42 -11.03
C LEU A 147 1.37 2.62 -9.88
N GLU A 148 2.61 2.91 -9.52
CA GLU A 148 3.38 2.20 -8.50
C GLU A 148 3.49 2.99 -7.21
N ILE A 149 3.28 2.32 -6.08
CA ILE A 149 3.33 2.92 -4.74
C ILE A 149 4.16 1.98 -3.84
N GLY A 150 5.15 2.54 -3.14
CA GLY A 150 5.93 1.85 -2.12
C GLY A 150 5.47 2.24 -0.71
N LEU A 151 5.20 1.24 0.13
CA LEU A 151 4.89 1.44 1.55
C LEU A 151 5.92 0.71 2.41
N THR A 152 6.85 1.45 3.00
CA THR A 152 7.83 0.86 3.93
C THR A 152 7.10 0.15 5.04
N THR A 153 7.36 -1.15 5.21
CA THR A 153 6.67 -1.97 6.19
C THR A 153 7.37 -2.07 7.52
N TRP A 154 8.67 -2.27 7.49
CA TRP A 154 9.53 -2.28 8.67
C TRP A 154 10.96 -1.94 8.28
N HIS A 155 11.65 -1.19 9.14
CA HIS A 155 13.04 -0.85 9.00
C HIS A 155 13.70 -1.03 10.36
N HIS A 156 14.68 -1.92 10.43
CA HIS A 156 15.37 -2.29 11.65
C HIS A 156 16.87 -2.34 11.42
N LEU A 157 17.61 -1.77 12.37
CA LEU A 157 19.06 -1.86 12.43
C LEU A 157 19.45 -2.14 13.88
N GLN A 158 20.38 -3.07 14.05
CA GLN A 158 20.95 -3.35 15.36
C GLN A 158 22.40 -3.77 15.26
N THR A 159 23.16 -3.49 16.32
CA THR A 159 24.53 -3.98 16.45
C THR A 159 24.52 -5.35 17.08
N MET A 160 25.21 -6.31 16.46
CA MET A 160 25.30 -7.69 16.95
C MET A 160 26.74 -8.01 17.36
N PRO A 161 27.00 -8.36 18.64
CA PRO A 161 28.28 -8.92 19.05
C PRO A 161 28.63 -10.18 18.25
N ASP A 162 29.91 -10.51 18.17
CA ASP A 162 30.31 -11.83 17.65
C ASP A 162 29.77 -12.95 18.55
N ASN A 163 29.47 -14.12 17.95
CA ASN A 163 28.85 -15.28 18.59
C ASN A 163 27.50 -14.97 19.26
N SER A 164 26.67 -14.14 18.62
CA SER A 164 25.32 -13.83 19.08
C SER A 164 24.25 -14.30 18.10
N GLN A 165 23.08 -14.65 18.64
CA GLN A 165 21.88 -14.98 17.90
C GLN A 165 20.67 -14.41 18.62
N GLU A 166 19.72 -13.87 17.87
CA GLU A 166 18.50 -13.26 18.40
C GLU A 166 17.33 -13.49 17.45
N GLN A 167 16.16 -13.80 18.00
CA GLN A 167 14.94 -13.95 17.22
C GLN A 167 14.02 -12.76 17.47
N GLU A 168 13.54 -12.17 16.38
CA GLU A 168 12.60 -11.06 16.43
C GLU A 168 11.34 -11.37 15.63
N ARG A 169 10.19 -11.03 16.21
CA ARG A 169 8.90 -11.07 15.53
C ARG A 169 8.21 -9.72 15.64
N SER A 170 7.72 -9.21 14.53
CA SER A 170 6.98 -7.96 14.47
C SER A 170 5.65 -8.16 13.73
N MET A 171 4.56 -7.68 14.35
CA MET A 171 3.23 -7.62 13.76
C MET A 171 2.60 -6.28 14.12
N GLN A 172 2.73 -5.32 13.22
CA GLN A 172 2.19 -3.97 13.41
C GLN A 172 1.25 -3.64 12.28
N THR A 173 0.03 -3.22 12.61
CA THR A 173 -0.95 -2.80 11.60
C THR A 173 -0.83 -1.31 11.36
N ARG A 174 -0.77 -0.90 10.09
CA ARG A 174 -0.89 0.49 9.66
C ARG A 174 -2.16 0.68 8.86
N SER A 175 -2.79 1.83 9.02
CA SER A 175 -3.88 2.29 8.15
C SER A 175 -3.40 3.46 7.31
N CYS A 176 -4.06 3.72 6.18
CA CYS A 176 -3.72 4.85 5.34
C CYS A 176 -3.81 6.18 6.15
N ILE A 177 -2.90 7.12 5.87
CA ILE A 177 -2.93 8.48 6.45
C ILE A 177 -3.76 9.40 5.55
N ALA A 178 -3.53 9.34 4.23
CA ALA A 178 -4.21 10.15 3.22
C ALA A 178 -4.81 9.31 2.07
N GLY A 179 -5.16 8.06 2.35
CA GLY A 179 -5.52 7.08 1.32
C GLY A 179 -4.34 6.29 0.77
N LEU A 180 -4.64 5.25 0.00
CA LEU A 180 -3.75 4.64 -0.99
C LEU A 180 -3.67 5.54 -2.24
N ILE A 181 -4.83 5.99 -2.72
CA ILE A 181 -4.97 6.88 -3.87
C ILE A 181 -6.29 7.65 -3.75
N SER A 182 -6.30 8.93 -4.10
CA SER A 182 -7.51 9.75 -4.13
C SER A 182 -7.60 10.54 -5.44
N ARG A 183 -8.80 11.02 -5.79
CA ARG A 183 -8.99 11.92 -6.95
C ARG A 183 -8.11 13.15 -6.85
N ARG A 184 -7.96 13.70 -5.64
CA ARG A 184 -7.08 14.83 -5.38
C ARG A 184 -5.64 14.48 -5.69
N VAL A 185 -5.10 13.40 -5.13
CA VAL A 185 -3.71 12.98 -5.35
C VAL A 185 -3.44 12.71 -6.84
N LEU A 186 -4.40 12.12 -7.56
CA LEU A 186 -4.28 11.93 -9.02
C LEU A 186 -4.11 13.27 -9.77
N VAL A 187 -4.77 14.34 -9.32
CA VAL A 187 -4.68 15.66 -9.96
C VAL A 187 -3.44 16.42 -9.48
N ASP A 188 -3.29 16.57 -8.16
CA ASP A 188 -2.29 17.43 -7.53
C ASP A 188 -0.89 16.84 -7.65
N ASP A 189 -0.73 15.54 -7.42
CA ASP A 189 0.58 14.88 -7.34
C ASP A 189 0.96 14.17 -8.64
N TYR A 190 -0.01 13.60 -9.35
CA TYR A 190 0.21 12.85 -10.59
C TYR A 190 -0.15 13.62 -11.87
N GLY A 191 -0.67 14.85 -11.75
CA GLY A 191 -0.89 15.75 -12.89
C GLY A 191 -2.03 15.34 -13.82
N LEU A 192 -2.92 14.42 -13.43
CA LEU A 192 -4.09 14.10 -14.21
C LEU A 192 -5.06 15.29 -14.25
N THR A 193 -5.80 15.43 -15.33
CA THR A 193 -6.95 16.34 -15.34
C THR A 193 -8.06 15.81 -14.44
N ASP A 194 -8.92 16.70 -13.96
CA ASP A 194 -10.09 16.32 -13.17
C ASP A 194 -10.99 15.27 -13.85
N ALA A 195 -11.12 15.37 -15.18
CA ALA A 195 -11.87 14.41 -15.98
C ALA A 195 -11.20 13.03 -16.00
N GLN A 196 -9.87 12.97 -16.16
CA GLN A 196 -9.11 11.71 -16.12
C GLN A 196 -9.18 11.09 -14.73
N ALA A 197 -9.01 11.88 -13.66
CA ALA A 197 -9.11 11.38 -12.29
C ALA A 197 -10.52 10.83 -11.97
N LYS A 198 -11.59 11.46 -12.48
CA LYS A 198 -12.96 10.91 -12.39
C LYS A 198 -13.14 9.63 -13.20
N GLU A 199 -12.55 9.55 -14.39
CA GLU A 199 -12.61 8.33 -15.21
C GLU A 199 -11.83 7.19 -14.57
N PHE A 200 -10.71 7.46 -13.88
CA PHE A 200 -9.90 6.47 -13.18
C PHE A 200 -10.76 5.60 -12.24
N PHE A 201 -11.58 6.24 -11.39
CA PHE A 201 -12.47 5.54 -10.45
C PHE A 201 -13.69 4.88 -11.12
N LYS A 202 -14.04 5.27 -12.35
CA LYS A 202 -15.14 4.64 -13.09
C LYS A 202 -14.74 3.36 -13.82
N LYS A 203 -13.44 3.13 -14.06
CA LYS A 203 -12.96 1.92 -14.76
C LYS A 203 -12.74 0.77 -13.78
N ALA A 204 -12.77 -0.45 -14.32
CA ALA A 204 -12.23 -1.60 -13.60
C ALA A 204 -10.71 -1.42 -13.43
N MET A 205 -10.16 -1.95 -12.35
CA MET A 205 -8.73 -1.88 -12.07
C MET A 205 -8.26 -3.13 -11.32
N SER A 206 -6.99 -3.45 -11.46
CA SER A 206 -6.32 -4.51 -10.69
C SER A 206 -5.35 -3.86 -9.72
N VAL A 207 -5.43 -4.22 -8.45
CA VAL A 207 -4.45 -3.82 -7.43
C VAL A 207 -3.58 -5.03 -7.15
N ARG A 208 -2.32 -4.96 -7.56
CA ARG A 208 -1.32 -6.01 -7.38
C ARG A 208 -0.40 -5.66 -6.23
N PHE A 209 -0.03 -6.67 -5.46
CA PHE A 209 0.76 -6.55 -4.25
C PHE A 209 2.05 -7.34 -4.42
N GLY A 210 3.19 -6.67 -4.25
CA GLY A 210 4.53 -7.24 -4.23
C GLY A 210 5.30 -6.77 -2.99
N ALA A 211 6.56 -7.17 -2.87
CA ALA A 211 7.40 -6.69 -1.80
C ALA A 211 8.86 -6.60 -2.21
N ARG A 212 9.55 -5.65 -1.58
CA ARG A 212 11.01 -5.58 -1.55
C ARG A 212 11.46 -5.90 -0.12
N VAL A 213 12.34 -6.87 0.02
CA VAL A 213 12.93 -7.25 1.31
C VAL A 213 14.44 -7.21 1.17
N THR A 214 15.11 -6.53 2.10
CA THR A 214 16.57 -6.51 2.23
C THR A 214 16.94 -6.97 3.63
N ALA A 215 17.79 -7.98 3.74
CA ALA A 215 18.29 -8.49 5.02
C ALA A 215 19.82 -8.68 4.98
N ALA A 216 20.48 -8.44 6.11
CA ALA A 216 21.86 -8.83 6.38
C ALA A 216 21.98 -9.28 7.83
N MET A 217 22.88 -10.24 8.08
CA MET A 217 23.07 -10.88 9.39
C MET A 217 21.84 -11.68 9.89
N SER A 218 21.06 -12.27 8.97
CA SER A 218 20.01 -13.23 9.33
C SER A 218 20.30 -14.61 8.74
N GLN A 219 19.92 -15.66 9.47
CA GLN A 219 19.96 -17.07 9.03
C GLN A 219 18.62 -17.53 8.45
N TYR A 220 17.55 -16.91 8.94
CA TYR A 220 16.21 -17.16 8.46
C TYR A 220 15.41 -15.87 8.56
N THR A 221 14.58 -15.63 7.57
CA THR A 221 13.70 -14.48 7.52
C THR A 221 12.41 -14.90 6.84
N ASN A 222 11.27 -14.58 7.46
CA ASN A 222 9.97 -14.77 6.86
C ASN A 222 9.18 -13.46 6.89
N TYR A 223 8.61 -13.10 5.74
CA TYR A 223 7.86 -11.88 5.56
C TYR A 223 6.61 -12.13 4.71
N PHE A 224 5.45 -11.77 5.25
CA PHE A 224 4.22 -11.66 4.47
C PHE A 224 3.35 -10.55 5.06
N TYR A 225 2.29 -10.16 4.38
CA TYR A 225 1.36 -9.19 4.91
C TYR A 225 -0.07 -9.44 4.44
N GLY A 226 -1.02 -9.15 5.33
CA GLY A 226 -2.42 -9.00 4.99
C GLY A 226 -2.71 -7.57 4.58
N VAL A 227 -3.57 -7.38 3.59
CA VAL A 227 -4.05 -6.07 3.14
C VAL A 227 -5.57 -6.09 3.02
N ARG A 228 -6.20 -5.02 3.51
CA ARG A 228 -7.63 -4.76 3.37
C ARG A 228 -7.80 -3.43 2.65
N LEU A 229 -8.66 -3.39 1.64
CA LEU A 229 -8.94 -2.18 0.87
C LEU A 229 -10.32 -1.64 1.21
N TYR A 230 -10.40 -0.31 1.30
CA TYR A 230 -11.62 0.44 1.58
C TYR A 230 -11.79 1.53 0.53
N GLY A 231 -13.04 1.86 0.19
CA GLY A 231 -13.38 2.93 -0.75
C GLY A 231 -14.62 3.71 -0.32
N ASP A 232 -15.16 4.54 -1.20
CA ASP A 232 -16.29 5.45 -0.94
C ASP A 232 -17.34 5.58 -2.07
#